data_AF-A0A6N7MFM8-F1
#
_entry.id   AF-A0A6N7MFM8-F1
#
_cell.length_a   1.000
_cell.length_b   1.000
_cell.length_c   1.000
_cell.angle_alpha   90.00
_cell.angle_beta   90.00
_cell.angle_gamma   90.00
#
_symmetry.space_group_name_H-M   'P 1'
#
loop_
_entity.id
_entity.type
_entity.pdbx_description
1 polymer ?
#
loop_
_entity_poly.entity_id
_entity_poly.type
_entity_poly.pdbx_seq_one_letter_code
_entity_poly.pdbx_strand_id
1 'polypeptide(L)' 'MKPKKLKIYIITVFAAILAFTSCTKDLDTVPLDEDVVTSASVYDSPASYRLVLAKLYAGLAVSGQEG' A
#
# COMPACT_ATOMS: atom_id res chain seq x y z
N MET A 1 -17.86 -25.14 -38.04
CA MET A 1 -16.67 -24.50 -37.43
C MET A 1 -15.62 -25.58 -37.15
N LYS A 2 -14.40 -25.47 -37.69
CA LYS A 2 -13.41 -26.57 -37.65
C LYS A 2 -12.92 -26.79 -36.20
N PRO A 3 -13.03 -28.00 -35.62
CA PRO A 3 -12.74 -28.24 -34.20
C PRO A 3 -11.31 -27.89 -33.79
N LYS A 4 -10.34 -27.97 -34.72
CA LYS A 4 -8.94 -27.54 -34.51
C LYS A 4 -8.80 -26.04 -34.20
N LYS A 5 -9.60 -25.18 -34.85
CA LYS A 5 -9.54 -23.72 -34.64
C LYS A 5 -10.14 -23.33 -33.28
N LEU A 6 -11.18 -24.05 -32.85
CA LEU A 6 -11.82 -23.85 -31.54
C LEU A 6 -10.89 -24.27 -30.39
N LYS A 7 -10.19 -25.42 -30.50
CA LYS A 7 -9.19 -25.84 -29.50
C LYS A 7 -8.06 -24.83 -29.34
N ILE A 8 -7.54 -24.28 -30.44
CA ILE A 8 -6.48 -23.27 -30.41
C ILE A 8 -6.95 -21.98 -29.74
N TYR A 9 -8.18 -21.53 -30.03
CA TYR A 9 -8.75 -20.35 -29.41
C TYR A 9 -8.90 -20.49 -27.89
N ILE A 10 -9.35 -21.65 -27.40
CA ILE A 10 -9.47 -21.93 -25.97
C ILE A 10 -8.11 -21.87 -25.27
N ILE A 11 -7.05 -22.45 -25.89
CA ILE A 11 -5.69 -22.42 -25.34
C ILE A 11 -5.15 -21.00 -25.25
N THR A 12 -5.36 -20.17 -26.28
CA THR A 12 -4.92 -18.76 -26.26
C THR A 12 -5.63 -17.93 -25.20
N VAL A 13 -6.93 -18.14 -25.00
CA VAL A 13 -7.71 -17.42 -23.96
C VAL A 13 -7.24 -17.86 -22.57
N PHE A 14 -7.00 -19.14 -22.36
CA PHE A 14 -6.49 -19.65 -21.09
C PHE A 14 -5.09 -19.11 -20.75
N ALA A 15 -4.19 -19.06 -21.73
CA ALA A 15 -2.86 -18.47 -21.57
C ALA A 15 -2.92 -16.97 -21.26
N ALA A 16 -3.84 -16.22 -21.86
CA ALA A 16 -4.04 -14.81 -21.57
C ALA A 16 -4.48 -14.59 -20.11
N ILE A 17 -5.43 -15.39 -19.60
CA ILE A 17 -5.90 -15.29 -18.21
C ILE A 17 -4.76 -15.50 -17.21
N LEU A 18 -3.89 -16.49 -17.45
CA LEU A 18 -2.72 -16.77 -16.61
C LEU A 18 -1.68 -15.64 -16.63
N ALA A 19 -1.55 -14.91 -17.74
CA ALA A 19 -0.61 -13.80 -17.85
C ALA A 19 -1.03 -12.58 -16.99
N PHE A 20 -2.31 -12.46 -16.62
CA PHE A 20 -2.81 -11.38 -15.77
C PHE A 20 -2.87 -11.76 -14.28
N THR A 21 -2.55 -13.00 -13.90
CA THR A 21 -2.43 -13.38 -12.48
C THR A 21 -1.04 -13.01 -11.97
N SER A 22 -0.84 -11.77 -11.55
CA SER A 22 0.38 -11.36 -10.84
C SER A 22 0.21 -11.51 -9.33
N CYS A 23 1.29 -11.92 -8.63
CA CYS A 23 1.34 -11.92 -7.17
C CYS A 23 1.54 -10.48 -6.64
N THR A 24 0.52 -9.64 -6.71
CA THR A 24 0.56 -8.27 -6.15
C THR A 24 0.50 -8.23 -4.63
N LYS A 25 0.16 -9.37 -4.01
CA LYS A 25 0.06 -9.56 -2.55
C LYS A 25 1.36 -9.19 -1.82
N ASP A 26 2.50 -9.35 -2.50
CA ASP A 26 3.83 -9.04 -1.94
C ASP A 26 4.10 -7.53 -1.81
N LEU A 27 3.24 -6.67 -2.39
CA LEU A 27 3.36 -5.21 -2.29
C LEU A 27 2.73 -4.65 -1.01
N ASP A 28 1.85 -5.42 -0.35
CA ASP A 28 1.20 -5.07 0.91
C ASP A 28 2.16 -5.32 2.09
N THR A 29 3.27 -4.57 2.14
CA THR A 29 4.31 -4.72 3.16
C THR A 29 4.08 -3.80 4.35
N VAL A 30 4.38 -4.31 5.54
CA VAL A 30 4.56 -3.52 6.75
C VAL A 30 6.04 -3.52 7.13
N PRO A 31 6.53 -2.51 7.87
CA PRO A 31 7.88 -2.55 8.39
C PRO A 31 8.13 -3.82 9.22
N LEU A 32 9.29 -4.43 9.02
CA LEU A 32 9.74 -5.59 9.80
C LEU A 32 10.23 -5.21 11.20
N ASP A 33 10.62 -3.94 11.34
CA ASP A 33 11.10 -3.35 12.58
C ASP A 33 9.93 -2.70 13.31
N GLU A 34 9.68 -3.14 14.53
CA GLU A 34 8.59 -2.65 15.39
C GLU A 34 8.79 -1.19 15.82
N ASP A 35 10.02 -0.68 15.76
CA ASP A 35 10.34 0.70 16.09
C ASP A 35 10.01 1.67 14.94
N VAL A 36 9.68 1.15 13.75
CA VAL A 36 9.34 1.96 12.59
C VAL A 36 7.86 2.36 12.63
N VAL A 37 7.64 3.62 13.01
CA VAL A 37 6.31 4.22 13.07
C VAL A 37 5.86 4.63 11.66
N THR A 38 4.70 4.15 11.23
CA THR A 38 4.09 4.49 9.92
C THR A 38 2.92 5.43 10.09
N SER A 39 2.52 6.13 9.02
CA SER A 39 1.29 6.91 9.03
C SER A 39 0.07 6.05 9.34
N ALA A 40 0.02 4.82 8.83
CA ALA A 40 -1.05 3.87 9.12
C ALA A 40 -1.17 3.59 10.63
N SER A 41 -0.05 3.36 11.33
CA SER A 41 -0.07 3.12 12.78
C SER A 41 -0.26 4.40 13.61
N VAL A 42 0.23 5.56 13.15
CA VAL A 42 0.03 6.84 13.85
C VAL A 42 -1.43 7.25 13.86
N TYR A 43 -2.15 7.07 12.75
CA TYR A 43 -3.52 7.54 12.58
C TYR A 43 -4.59 6.47 12.84
N ASP A 44 -4.22 5.34 13.46
CA ASP A 44 -5.14 4.24 13.77
C ASP A 44 -6.25 4.65 14.77
N SER A 45 -5.99 5.68 15.60
CA SER A 45 -6.95 6.23 16.56
C SER A 45 -7.35 7.66 16.22
N PRO A 46 -8.65 8.02 16.34
CA PRO A 46 -9.11 9.41 16.18
C PRO A 46 -8.47 10.36 17.20
N ALA A 47 -8.04 9.87 18.37
CA ALA A 47 -7.34 10.69 19.36
C ALA A 47 -5.95 11.14 18.87
N SER A 48 -5.29 10.34 18.02
CA SER A 48 -3.94 10.62 17.52
C SER A 48 -3.86 11.91 16.71
N TYR A 49 -4.93 12.31 16.03
CA TYR A 49 -4.98 13.58 15.29
C TYR A 49 -4.73 14.79 16.19
N ARG A 50 -5.26 14.78 17.42
CA ARG A 50 -5.03 15.86 18.38
C ARG A 50 -3.58 15.88 18.86
N LEU A 51 -2.96 14.71 19.02
CA LEU A 51 -1.56 14.57 19.44
C LEU A 51 -0.61 15.05 18.33
N VAL A 52 -0.87 14.70 17.07
CA VAL A 52 -0.11 15.20 15.92
C VAL A 52 -0.23 16.73 15.82
N LEU A 53 -1.44 17.26 15.96
CA LEU A 53 -1.65 18.71 15.98
C LEU A 53 -0.86 19.40 17.10
N ALA A 54 -0.87 18.83 18.30
CA ALA A 54 -0.08 19.33 19.42
C ALA A 54 1.43 19.32 19.11
N LYS A 55 1.95 18.26 18.46
CA LYS A 55 3.35 18.20 18.01
C LYS A 55 3.69 19.29 17.00
N LEU A 56 2.79 19.60 16.07
CA LEU A 56 2.99 20.70 15.10
C LEU A 56 3.10 22.05 15.80
N TYR A 57 2.18 22.36 16.74
CA TYR A 57 2.25 23.61 17.51
C TYR A 57 3.47 23.67 18.43
N ALA A 58 3.83 22.55 19.06
CA ALA A 58 5.05 22.47 19.87
C ALA A 58 6.31 22.68 19.01
N GLY A 59 6.38 22.05 17.83
CA GLY A 59 7.46 22.26 16.88
C GLY A 59 7.58 23.72 16.46
N LEU A 60 6.47 24.34 16.07
CA LEU A 60 6.41 25.76 15.71
C LEU A 60 6.87 26.68 16.86
N ALA A 61 6.45 26.37 18.10
CA ALA A 61 6.79 27.17 19.27
C ALA A 61 8.27 27.03 19.69
N VAL A 62 8.86 25.84 19.52
CA VAL A 62 10.22 25.54 19.98
C VAL A 62 11.27 25.83 18.91
N SER A 63 10.99 25.57 17.63
CA SER A 63 11.96 25.80 16.55
C SER A 63 12.08 27.27 16.13
N GLY A 64 11.18 28.15 16.61
CA GLY A 64 11.23 29.59 16.34
C GLY A 64 12.31 30.36 17.10
N GLN A 65 13.13 29.69 17.92
CA GLN A 65 14.26 30.30 18.64
C GLN A 65 15.60 30.17 17.91
N GLU A 66 15.68 29.38 16.84
CA GLU A 66 16.85 29.29 15.96
C GLU A 66 16.50 29.90 14.60
N GLY A 67 16.73 31.21 14.48
CA GLY A 67 16.60 32.00 13.25
C GLY A 67 17.68 33.05 13.18
#